data_AF-A0A4S2LMC9-F1
#
_entry.id   AF-A0A4S2LMC9-F1
#
_cell.length_a   1.000
_cell.length_b   1.000
_cell.length_c   1.000
_cell.angle_alpha   90.00
_cell.angle_beta   90.00
_cell.angle_gamma   90.00
#
_symmetry.space_group_name_H-M   'P 1'
#
loop_
_entity.id
_entity.type
_entity.pdbx_description
1 polymer ?
#
loop_
_entity_poly.entity_id
_entity_poly.type
_entity_poly.pdbx_seq_one_letter_code
_entity_poly.pdbx_strand_id
1 'polypeptide(L)'
;MVAPKPQKTHQFHMTKSISAYPAFRRLGCFRHGISASILTQPQKLGLQLKCDLDNVTNLRASGDDFRWYVQAKCTNCGQEFPDFIYVCPAERVALKDSRGDANLIIRCKFCNRVGNVDIVSGSDAAYNAEDSGQFKTILVFECRGVELIAFSPRVGWSANGLDSGTSFVDISLSDKNWCDYDDKGDCEVNIFNVESRFVKLK
;
A
#
# COMPACT_ATOMS: atom_id res chain seq x y z
N MET A 1 49.65 18.11 31.91
CA MET A 1 48.20 18.25 32.10
C MET A 1 47.70 19.28 31.11
N VAL A 2 47.13 18.85 29.99
CA VAL A 2 46.63 19.73 28.93
C VAL A 2 45.12 19.56 28.90
N ALA A 3 44.40 20.60 29.30
CA ALA A 3 42.95 20.63 29.26
C ALA A 3 42.46 20.73 27.80
N PRO A 4 41.48 19.92 27.37
CA PRO A 4 40.90 20.05 26.04
C PRO A 4 40.01 21.30 25.95
N LYS A 5 40.20 22.09 24.89
CA LYS A 5 39.37 23.26 24.56
C LYS A 5 37.96 22.82 24.13
N PRO A 6 36.90 23.57 24.46
CA PRO A 6 35.53 23.22 24.13
C PRO A 6 35.24 23.35 22.62
N GLN A 7 34.64 22.31 22.06
CA GLN A 7 34.12 22.29 20.69
C GLN A 7 32.86 23.17 20.61
N LYS A 8 32.83 24.08 19.63
CA LYS A 8 31.66 24.91 19.33
C LYS A 8 30.59 24.05 18.65
N THR A 9 29.42 24.00 19.26
CA THR A 9 28.20 23.42 18.69
C THR A 9 27.69 24.33 17.57
N HIS A 10 27.76 23.86 16.33
CA HIS A 10 27.06 24.49 15.21
C HIS A 10 25.59 24.05 15.22
N GLN A 11 24.72 24.91 15.76
CA GLN A 11 23.29 24.84 15.49
C GLN A 11 23.04 25.15 14.01
N PHE A 12 22.59 24.15 13.26
CA PHE A 12 22.02 24.36 11.93
C PHE A 12 20.60 24.87 12.06
N HIS A 13 20.43 26.19 12.03
CA HIS A 13 19.17 26.82 11.68
C HIS A 13 18.98 26.65 10.17
N MET A 14 18.10 25.72 9.74
CA MET A 14 17.60 25.71 8.36
C MET A 14 16.39 26.63 8.25
N THR A 15 16.64 27.87 7.84
CA THR A 15 15.65 28.71 7.15
C THR A 15 15.91 28.60 5.65
N LYS A 16 14.94 28.09 4.89
CA LYS A 16 14.89 28.20 3.42
C LYS A 16 13.45 28.57 3.05
N SER A 17 13.17 29.87 2.92
CA SER A 17 13.27 30.67 1.69
C SER A 17 12.15 30.34 0.70
N ILE A 18 11.12 31.18 0.77
CA ILE A 18 10.02 31.32 -0.18
C ILE A 18 10.62 31.70 -1.54
N SER A 19 10.49 30.84 -2.54
CA SER A 19 10.79 31.17 -3.93
C SER A 19 9.48 31.53 -4.63
N ALA A 20 9.35 32.82 -4.94
CA ALA A 20 8.32 33.35 -5.80
C ALA A 20 8.56 32.89 -7.26
N TYR A 21 7.52 32.39 -7.92
CA TYR A 21 7.51 32.16 -9.36
C TYR A 21 6.45 33.04 -10.03
N PRO A 22 6.69 33.46 -11.30
CA PRO A 22 6.04 34.63 -11.89
C PRO A 22 4.59 34.38 -12.30
N ALA A 23 3.82 35.45 -12.25
CA ALA A 23 2.44 35.52 -12.71
C ALA A 23 2.34 35.22 -14.21
N PHE A 24 1.78 34.04 -14.55
CA PHE A 24 1.32 33.78 -15.91
C PHE A 24 -0.03 34.45 -16.13
N ARG A 25 -0.06 35.30 -17.16
CA ARG A 25 -1.20 36.11 -17.57
C ARG A 25 -2.37 35.23 -17.99
N ARG A 26 -3.57 35.63 -17.56
CA ARG A 26 -4.86 35.12 -18.03
C ARG A 26 -4.99 35.35 -19.53
N LEU A 27 -5.16 34.28 -20.29
CA LEU A 27 -5.99 34.31 -21.50
C LEU A 27 -7.14 33.34 -21.29
N GLY A 28 -8.36 33.88 -21.34
CA GLY A 28 -9.59 33.11 -21.19
C GLY A 28 -9.83 32.23 -22.41
N CYS A 29 -10.20 30.99 -22.15
CA CYS A 29 -11.01 30.21 -23.07
C CYS A 29 -12.26 29.78 -22.32
N PHE A 30 -13.35 30.54 -22.51
CA PHE A 30 -14.70 30.09 -22.23
C PHE A 30 -15.02 28.95 -23.20
N ARG A 31 -15.34 27.76 -22.70
CA ARG A 31 -16.38 26.88 -23.26
C ARG A 31 -16.65 25.68 -22.33
N HIS A 32 -17.90 25.64 -21.87
CA HIS A 32 -18.64 24.54 -21.23
C HIS A 32 -18.17 24.09 -19.84
N GLY A 33 -18.87 24.63 -18.84
CA GLY A 33 -18.79 24.20 -17.45
C GLY A 33 -19.26 22.75 -17.30
N ILE A 34 -18.30 21.85 -17.14
CA ILE A 34 -18.46 20.73 -16.21
C ILE A 34 -18.08 21.33 -14.86
N SER A 35 -19.03 21.35 -13.93
CA SER A 35 -18.78 21.85 -12.59
C SER A 35 -17.50 21.23 -12.02
N ALA A 36 -16.60 22.07 -11.49
CA ALA A 36 -15.44 21.64 -10.71
C ALA A 36 -15.83 20.86 -9.42
N SER A 37 -17.13 20.57 -9.24
CA SER A 37 -17.74 19.82 -8.14
C SER A 37 -18.07 18.36 -8.47
N ILE A 38 -17.60 17.77 -9.58
CA ILE A 38 -17.46 16.30 -9.60
C ILE A 38 -16.26 15.98 -8.71
N LEU A 39 -16.50 16.10 -7.41
CA LEU A 39 -15.68 15.51 -6.37
C LEU A 39 -15.43 14.08 -6.83
N THR A 40 -14.19 13.77 -7.21
CA THR A 40 -13.80 12.40 -7.58
C THR A 40 -14.17 11.53 -6.39
N GLN A 41 -15.28 10.81 -6.52
CA GLN A 41 -15.79 9.98 -5.45
C GLN A 41 -14.71 8.95 -5.10
N PRO A 42 -14.52 8.67 -3.80
CA PRO A 42 -13.62 7.62 -3.40
C PRO A 42 -14.02 6.30 -4.06
N GLN A 43 -13.06 5.63 -4.68
CA GLN A 43 -13.26 4.31 -5.24
C GLN A 43 -12.73 3.28 -4.25
N LYS A 44 -13.58 2.32 -3.86
CA LYS A 44 -13.16 1.18 -3.05
C LYS A 44 -12.67 0.05 -3.95
N LEU A 45 -11.45 -0.41 -3.71
CA LEU A 45 -10.82 -1.53 -4.40
C LEU A 45 -10.55 -2.64 -3.39
N GLY A 46 -11.12 -3.83 -3.64
CA GLY A 46 -10.75 -5.04 -2.90
C GLY A 46 -9.51 -5.66 -3.52
N LEU A 47 -8.45 -5.84 -2.73
CA LEU A 47 -7.32 -6.67 -3.08
C LEU A 47 -7.71 -8.12 -2.84
N GLN A 48 -7.78 -8.90 -3.91
CA GLN A 48 -8.01 -10.33 -3.83
C GLN A 48 -6.71 -11.10 -3.99
N LEU A 49 -6.49 -12.08 -3.12
CA LEU A 49 -5.43 -13.06 -3.21
C LEU A 49 -6.03 -14.40 -3.67
N LYS A 50 -5.26 -15.17 -4.42
CA LYS A 50 -5.49 -16.59 -4.68
C LYS A 50 -4.16 -17.31 -4.55
N CYS A 51 -4.15 -18.42 -3.83
CA CYS A 51 -3.01 -19.32 -3.71
C CYS A 51 -3.49 -20.71 -3.32
N ASP A 52 -2.63 -21.69 -3.57
CA ASP A 52 -2.83 -23.06 -3.13
C ASP A 52 -2.14 -23.22 -1.77
N LEU A 53 -2.86 -23.77 -0.80
CA LEU A 53 -2.40 -23.96 0.57
C LEU A 53 -2.33 -25.46 0.84
N ASP A 54 -1.22 -25.92 1.38
CA ASP A 54 -1.03 -27.31 1.78
C ASP A 54 -0.55 -27.35 3.23
N ASN A 55 -1.31 -28.03 4.09
CA ASN A 55 -1.13 -28.10 5.56
C ASN A 55 -0.98 -26.75 6.28
N VAL A 56 -1.43 -25.64 5.66
CA VAL A 56 -1.42 -24.29 6.25
C VAL A 56 -2.77 -23.61 6.16
N THR A 57 -3.01 -22.67 7.07
CA THR A 57 -4.20 -21.82 7.11
C THR A 57 -3.86 -20.46 7.71
N ASN A 58 -4.86 -19.58 7.80
CA ASN A 58 -4.74 -18.26 8.42
C ASN A 58 -3.59 -17.40 7.85
N LEU A 59 -3.37 -17.48 6.52
CA LEU A 59 -2.38 -16.65 5.84
C LEU A 59 -2.82 -15.19 5.89
N ARG A 60 -2.00 -14.33 6.50
CA ARG A 60 -2.31 -12.90 6.68
C ARG A 60 -1.06 -12.04 6.80
N ALA A 61 -1.21 -10.76 6.50
CA ALA A 61 -0.22 -9.74 6.82
C ALA A 61 0.03 -9.71 8.34
N SER A 62 1.29 -9.68 8.75
CA SER A 62 1.70 -9.60 10.16
C SER A 62 2.19 -8.19 10.49
N GLY A 63 1.80 -7.66 11.65
CA GLY A 63 2.22 -6.34 12.12
C GLY A 63 1.41 -5.18 11.53
N ASP A 64 1.46 -4.03 12.21
CA ASP A 64 0.87 -2.76 11.76
C ASP A 64 1.79 -2.00 10.79
N ASP A 65 3.05 -2.39 10.71
CA ASP A 65 4.08 -1.87 9.80
C ASP A 65 4.15 -2.63 8.45
N PHE A 66 3.23 -3.58 8.21
CA PHE A 66 3.16 -4.34 6.97
C PHE A 66 3.03 -3.42 5.75
N ARG A 67 3.84 -3.69 4.73
CA ARG A 67 3.93 -2.86 3.53
C ARG A 67 3.19 -3.49 2.36
N TRP A 68 2.03 -2.94 2.03
CA TRP A 68 1.28 -3.31 0.85
C TRP A 68 1.89 -2.68 -0.40
N TYR A 69 2.80 -3.38 -1.06
CA TYR A 69 3.45 -2.89 -2.27
C TYR A 69 2.51 -2.94 -3.46
N VAL A 70 2.11 -1.77 -3.95
CA VAL A 70 1.15 -1.58 -5.03
C VAL A 70 1.74 -0.75 -6.16
N GLN A 71 1.29 -1.02 -7.37
CA GLN A 71 1.48 -0.15 -8.51
C GLN A 71 0.17 0.59 -8.79
N ALA A 72 0.27 1.87 -9.17
CA ALA A 72 -0.89 2.73 -9.37
C ALA A 72 -0.93 3.30 -10.79
N LYS A 73 -2.10 3.81 -11.17
CA LYS A 73 -2.37 4.56 -12.40
C LYS A 73 -3.09 5.86 -12.06
N CYS A 74 -2.66 6.96 -12.68
CA CYS A 74 -3.35 8.24 -12.50
C CYS A 74 -4.69 8.23 -13.25
N THR A 75 -5.79 8.50 -12.55
CA THR A 75 -7.13 8.50 -13.18
C THR A 75 -7.39 9.74 -14.02
N ASN A 76 -6.57 10.79 -13.88
CA ASN A 76 -6.71 12.03 -14.66
C ASN A 76 -6.06 11.96 -16.04
N CYS A 77 -4.84 11.42 -16.14
CA CYS A 77 -4.09 11.39 -17.41
C CYS A 77 -3.81 9.97 -17.94
N GLY A 78 -4.17 8.94 -17.18
CA GLY A 78 -3.96 7.54 -17.55
C GLY A 78 -2.53 7.03 -17.37
N GLN A 79 -1.58 7.88 -16.98
CA GLN A 79 -0.18 7.45 -16.80
C GLN A 79 -0.03 6.50 -15.62
N GLU A 80 0.64 5.37 -15.85
CA GLU A 80 1.04 4.42 -14.82
C GLU A 80 2.30 4.89 -14.09
N PHE A 81 2.34 4.64 -12.79
CA PHE A 81 3.52 4.87 -11.98
C PHE A 81 4.46 3.66 -12.19
N PRO A 82 5.73 3.88 -12.60
CA PRO A 82 6.59 2.78 -13.04
C PRO A 82 7.03 1.86 -11.88
N ASP A 83 7.19 2.43 -10.68
CA ASP A 83 7.70 1.72 -9.52
C ASP A 83 6.56 1.24 -8.61
N PHE A 84 6.78 0.10 -7.96
CA PHE A 84 5.97 -0.29 -6.81
C PHE A 84 6.26 0.65 -5.64
N ILE A 85 5.21 1.23 -5.12
CA ILE A 85 5.18 2.03 -3.88
C ILE A 85 4.44 1.23 -2.81
N TYR A 86 4.53 1.59 -1.54
CA TYR A 86 3.81 0.86 -0.50
C TYR A 86 2.76 1.71 0.19
N VAL A 87 1.74 1.04 0.72
CA VAL A 87 0.77 1.58 1.67
C VAL A 87 0.99 0.84 2.99
N CYS A 88 1.10 1.55 4.10
CA CYS A 88 1.35 0.98 5.42
C CYS A 88 0.22 1.38 6.38
N PRO A 89 -0.42 0.44 7.12
CA PRO A 89 -1.48 0.76 8.07
C PRO A 89 -1.04 1.77 9.15
N ALA A 90 0.19 1.64 9.67
CA ALA A 90 0.73 2.52 10.69
C ALA A 90 1.13 3.92 10.20
N GLU A 91 1.28 4.13 8.88
CA GLU A 91 1.64 5.44 8.34
C GLU A 91 0.40 6.31 8.10
N ARG A 92 0.42 7.57 8.55
CA ARG A 92 -0.61 8.57 8.26
C ARG A 92 0.04 9.87 7.79
N VAL A 93 -0.39 10.37 6.63
CA VAL A 93 0.10 11.61 6.04
C VAL A 93 -1.05 12.60 5.92
N ALA A 94 -0.92 13.78 6.54
CA ALA A 94 -1.93 14.83 6.46
C ALA A 94 -2.12 15.32 5.02
N LEU A 95 -3.38 15.43 4.59
CA LEU A 95 -3.72 15.92 3.27
C LEU A 95 -3.50 17.43 3.20
N LYS A 96 -2.78 17.89 2.18
CA LYS A 96 -2.66 19.32 1.89
C LYS A 96 -4.03 19.87 1.51
N ASP A 97 -4.46 20.94 2.17
CA ASP A 97 -5.73 21.65 1.92
C ASP A 97 -7.02 20.89 2.32
N SER A 98 -6.91 19.85 3.16
CA SER A 98 -8.05 19.12 3.73
C SER A 98 -7.83 18.83 5.21
N ARG A 99 -8.90 18.50 5.95
CA ARG A 99 -8.84 18.10 7.37
C ARG A 99 -8.52 16.61 7.57
N GLY A 100 -8.42 15.82 6.51
CA GLY A 100 -8.14 14.39 6.57
C GLY A 100 -6.66 14.04 6.43
N ASP A 101 -6.34 12.80 6.67
CA ASP A 101 -5.08 12.12 6.40
C ASP A 101 -5.32 10.90 5.50
N ALA A 102 -4.24 10.28 5.02
CA ALA A 102 -4.28 9.03 4.27
C ALA A 102 -3.01 8.22 4.53
N ASN A 103 -3.06 6.90 4.32
CA ASN A 103 -1.87 6.06 4.42
C ASN A 103 -0.83 6.35 3.32
N LEU A 104 -1.24 6.84 2.16
CA LEU A 104 -0.34 7.16 1.05
C LEU A 104 -0.84 8.40 0.26
N ILE A 105 0.08 9.33 -0.02
CA ILE A 105 -0.14 10.46 -0.93
C ILE A 105 0.88 10.39 -2.07
N ILE A 106 0.42 10.35 -3.33
CA ILE A 106 1.30 10.33 -4.50
C ILE A 106 0.98 11.42 -5.50
N ARG A 107 2.01 11.97 -6.14
CA ARG A 107 1.88 12.99 -7.19
C ARG A 107 2.21 12.39 -8.55
N CYS A 108 1.28 12.49 -9.49
CA CYS A 108 1.54 12.16 -10.89
C CYS A 108 2.59 13.11 -11.47
N LYS A 109 3.73 12.57 -11.90
CA LYS A 109 4.83 13.36 -12.50
C LYS A 109 4.47 13.97 -13.87
N PHE A 110 3.42 13.45 -14.53
CA PHE A 110 2.98 13.93 -15.84
C PHE A 110 2.00 15.11 -15.75
N CYS A 111 0.90 14.98 -15.02
CA CYS A 111 -0.14 16.02 -14.93
C CYS A 111 -0.20 16.76 -13.59
N ASN A 112 0.73 16.48 -12.67
CA ASN A 112 0.82 17.07 -11.32
C ASN A 112 -0.37 16.80 -10.39
N ARG A 113 -1.38 16.04 -10.82
CA ARG A 113 -2.50 15.59 -9.99
C ARG A 113 -1.97 14.80 -8.79
N VAL A 114 -2.49 15.13 -7.62
CA VAL A 114 -2.24 14.38 -6.39
C VAL A 114 -3.34 13.35 -6.21
N GLY A 115 -2.96 12.11 -5.96
CA GLY A 115 -3.83 11.03 -5.53
C GLY A 115 -3.52 10.60 -4.11
N ASN A 116 -4.50 10.00 -3.46
CA ASN A 116 -4.35 9.38 -2.15
C ASN A 116 -4.93 7.97 -2.16
N VAL A 117 -4.38 7.14 -1.28
CA VAL A 117 -4.79 5.75 -1.05
C VAL A 117 -4.85 5.56 0.45
N ASP A 118 -5.96 5.02 0.94
CA ASP A 118 -6.18 4.70 2.34
C ASP A 118 -6.58 3.24 2.50
N ILE A 119 -6.18 2.61 3.60
CA ILE A 119 -6.64 1.28 3.97
C ILE A 119 -7.95 1.43 4.74
N VAL A 120 -8.99 0.72 4.32
CA VAL A 120 -10.27 0.71 5.04
C VAL A 120 -10.09 -0.09 6.33
N SER A 121 -10.24 0.56 7.48
CA SER A 121 -10.08 -0.09 8.79
C SER A 121 -11.03 -1.28 8.96
N GLY A 122 -10.52 -2.39 9.50
CA GLY A 122 -11.29 -3.63 9.73
C GLY A 122 -11.64 -4.39 8.45
N SER A 123 -11.02 -4.07 7.31
CA SER A 123 -11.19 -4.81 6.06
C SER A 123 -10.16 -5.90 5.83
N ASP A 124 -9.17 -6.01 6.72
CA ASP A 124 -8.19 -7.09 6.72
C ASP A 124 -8.87 -8.43 6.98
N ALA A 125 -8.52 -9.43 6.17
CA ALA A 125 -9.05 -10.78 6.30
C ALA A 125 -7.95 -11.81 6.03
N ALA A 126 -7.95 -12.87 6.82
CA ALA A 126 -7.08 -14.01 6.61
C ALA A 126 -7.54 -14.83 5.39
N TYR A 127 -6.58 -15.45 4.70
CA TYR A 127 -6.81 -16.45 3.66
C TYR A 127 -6.61 -17.83 4.27
N ASN A 128 -7.69 -18.61 4.34
CA ASN A 128 -7.75 -19.90 5.06
C ASN A 128 -7.67 -21.08 4.10
N ALA A 129 -7.50 -22.28 4.66
CA ALA A 129 -7.51 -23.53 3.90
C ALA A 129 -8.79 -23.70 3.06
N GLU A 130 -9.97 -23.30 3.57
CA GLU A 130 -11.21 -23.37 2.79
C GLU A 130 -11.26 -22.41 1.58
N ASP A 131 -10.41 -21.39 1.54
CA ASP A 131 -10.33 -20.43 0.44
C ASP A 131 -9.36 -20.90 -0.66
N SER A 132 -8.61 -21.96 -0.42
CA SER A 132 -7.53 -22.42 -1.29
C SER A 132 -7.97 -22.60 -2.76
N GLY A 133 -7.15 -22.11 -3.68
CA GLY A 133 -7.46 -22.10 -5.11
C GLY A 133 -8.53 -21.09 -5.55
N GLN A 134 -9.12 -20.28 -4.65
CA GLN A 134 -10.14 -19.28 -4.97
C GLN A 134 -9.67 -17.85 -4.72
N PHE A 135 -10.17 -16.90 -5.51
CA PHE A 135 -9.91 -15.48 -5.21
C PHE A 135 -10.76 -15.01 -4.03
N LYS A 136 -10.09 -14.56 -2.96
CA LYS A 136 -10.71 -13.95 -1.78
C LYS A 136 -10.18 -12.55 -1.53
N THR A 137 -11.07 -11.62 -1.21
CA THR A 137 -10.69 -10.28 -0.77
C THR A 137 -10.04 -10.35 0.61
N ILE A 138 -8.80 -9.88 0.70
CA ILE A 138 -8.00 -9.88 1.95
C ILE A 138 -7.77 -8.48 2.52
N LEU A 139 -8.02 -7.44 1.73
CA LEU A 139 -7.94 -6.05 2.15
C LEU A 139 -8.74 -5.15 1.23
N VAL A 140 -9.23 -4.02 1.74
CA VAL A 140 -9.90 -2.97 0.94
C VAL A 140 -9.14 -1.65 1.04
N PHE A 141 -8.91 -1.04 -0.13
CA PHE A 141 -8.35 0.29 -0.27
C PHE A 141 -9.42 1.30 -0.70
N GLU A 142 -9.38 2.51 -0.14
CA GLU A 142 -10.08 3.69 -0.66
C GLU A 142 -9.11 4.56 -1.46
N CYS A 143 -9.40 4.79 -2.75
CA CYS A 143 -8.51 5.52 -3.65
C CYS A 143 -9.19 6.78 -4.19
N ARG A 144 -8.42 7.89 -4.29
CA ARG A 144 -8.87 9.13 -4.95
C ARG A 144 -7.77 9.64 -5.89
N GLY A 145 -8.13 9.95 -7.13
CA GLY A 145 -7.20 10.48 -8.15
C GLY A 145 -6.21 9.46 -8.73
N VAL A 146 -6.21 8.23 -8.21
CA VAL A 146 -5.40 7.09 -8.65
C VAL A 146 -6.23 5.81 -8.57
N GLU A 147 -5.84 4.79 -9.33
CA GLU A 147 -6.37 3.43 -9.33
C GLU A 147 -5.21 2.46 -9.10
N LEU A 148 -5.37 1.47 -8.22
CA LEU A 148 -4.35 0.43 -8.01
C LEU A 148 -4.48 -0.63 -9.10
N ILE A 149 -3.36 -1.00 -9.72
CA ILE A 149 -3.34 -1.86 -10.92
C ILE A 149 -2.56 -3.15 -10.73
N ALA A 150 -1.60 -3.19 -9.80
CA ALA A 150 -0.83 -4.41 -9.50
C ALA A 150 -0.42 -4.44 -8.02
N PHE A 151 -0.22 -5.65 -7.49
CA PHE A 151 0.19 -5.90 -6.12
C PHE A 151 1.39 -6.85 -6.09
N SER A 152 2.33 -6.60 -5.17
CA SER A 152 3.51 -7.40 -4.92
C SER A 152 3.52 -7.80 -3.44
N PRO A 153 3.30 -9.10 -3.09
CA PRO A 153 3.09 -9.52 -1.71
C PRO A 153 4.37 -9.47 -0.86
N ARG A 154 5.54 -9.69 -1.45
CA ARG A 154 6.85 -9.60 -0.79
C ARG A 154 6.91 -10.36 0.54
N VAL A 155 7.34 -9.72 1.63
CA VAL A 155 7.67 -10.33 2.93
C VAL A 155 6.74 -9.83 4.03
N GLY A 156 6.79 -10.45 5.21
CA GLY A 156 6.06 -10.03 6.40
C GLY A 156 4.73 -10.75 6.59
N TRP A 157 4.53 -11.88 5.91
CA TRP A 157 3.34 -12.70 6.08
C TRP A 157 3.47 -13.65 7.26
N SER A 158 2.34 -14.09 7.78
CA SER A 158 2.25 -15.14 8.79
C SER A 158 1.17 -16.14 8.40
N ALA A 159 1.33 -17.38 8.83
CA ALA A 159 0.36 -18.46 8.66
C ALA A 159 0.44 -19.42 9.85
N ASN A 160 -0.50 -20.36 9.92
CA ASN A 160 -0.50 -21.42 10.91
C ASN A 160 -0.52 -22.79 10.25
N GLY A 161 0.20 -23.75 10.82
CA GLY A 161 0.04 -25.16 10.50
C GLY A 161 -1.41 -25.57 10.75
N LEU A 162 -2.03 -26.24 9.77
CA LEU A 162 -3.46 -26.48 9.71
C LEU A 162 -3.98 -27.23 10.94
N ASP A 163 -3.32 -28.34 11.30
CA ASP A 163 -3.74 -29.20 12.40
C ASP A 163 -2.97 -28.91 13.70
N SER A 164 -1.70 -28.53 13.60
CA SER A 164 -0.81 -28.34 14.74
C SER A 164 -0.99 -26.99 15.45
N GLY A 165 -1.47 -25.98 14.71
CA GLY A 165 -1.47 -24.57 15.11
C GLY A 165 -0.07 -23.92 15.15
N THR A 166 0.99 -24.59 14.68
CA THR A 166 2.36 -24.05 14.65
C THR A 166 2.37 -22.71 13.93
N SER A 167 3.01 -21.69 14.50
CA SER A 167 3.03 -20.34 13.93
C SER A 167 4.23 -20.17 13.02
N PHE A 168 3.98 -19.82 11.76
CA PHE A 168 4.99 -19.43 10.79
C PHE A 168 4.93 -17.91 10.61
N VAL A 169 6.07 -17.25 10.75
CA VAL A 169 6.21 -15.78 10.69
C VAL A 169 7.28 -15.41 9.67
N ASP A 170 7.34 -14.13 9.29
CA ASP A 170 8.30 -13.60 8.32
C ASP A 170 8.29 -14.33 6.96
N ILE A 171 7.13 -14.89 6.58
CA ILE A 171 6.95 -15.59 5.32
C ILE A 171 7.18 -14.62 4.16
N SER A 172 7.98 -15.06 3.18
CA SER A 172 8.24 -14.37 1.91
C SER A 172 7.45 -15.02 0.79
N LEU A 173 6.58 -14.24 0.16
CA LEU A 173 5.84 -14.59 -1.05
C LEU A 173 6.39 -13.86 -2.29
N SER A 174 7.64 -13.36 -2.22
CA SER A 174 8.31 -12.65 -3.33
C SER A 174 8.40 -13.51 -4.60
N ASP A 175 8.67 -14.80 -4.43
CA ASP A 175 8.78 -15.78 -5.51
C ASP A 175 7.46 -16.51 -5.80
N LYS A 176 6.36 -16.00 -5.23
CA LYS A 176 4.99 -16.56 -5.30
C LYS A 176 4.81 -17.96 -4.74
N ASN A 177 5.85 -18.49 -4.09
CA ASN A 177 5.88 -19.82 -3.49
C ASN A 177 6.66 -19.77 -2.18
N TRP A 178 6.25 -20.56 -1.21
CA TRP A 178 6.91 -20.74 0.08
C TRP A 178 6.67 -22.15 0.59
N CYS A 179 7.68 -22.74 1.22
CA CYS A 179 7.61 -24.05 1.85
C CYS A 179 8.43 -24.07 3.13
N ASP A 180 8.00 -24.86 4.11
CA ASP A 180 8.70 -25.13 5.37
C ASP A 180 8.26 -26.49 5.92
N TYR A 181 8.71 -26.85 7.11
CA TYR A 181 8.31 -28.09 7.80
C TYR A 181 7.65 -27.79 9.14
N ASP A 182 6.54 -28.46 9.43
CA ASP A 182 5.87 -28.39 10.72
C ASP A 182 6.26 -29.58 11.59
N ASP A 183 7.27 -29.41 12.44
CA ASP A 183 7.76 -30.47 13.34
C ASP A 183 6.66 -31.04 14.25
N LYS A 184 5.65 -30.22 14.60
CA LYS A 184 4.55 -30.66 15.47
C LYS A 184 3.46 -31.39 14.68
N GLY A 185 3.24 -30.97 13.44
CA GLY A 185 2.33 -31.62 12.50
C GLY A 185 2.93 -32.84 11.79
N ASP A 186 4.25 -33.02 11.87
CA ASP A 186 5.05 -34.02 11.14
C ASP A 186 4.73 -34.04 9.63
N CYS A 187 4.65 -32.84 9.04
CA CYS A 187 4.31 -32.66 7.63
C CYS A 187 4.98 -31.41 7.03
N GLU A 188 5.10 -31.41 5.70
CA GLU A 188 5.49 -30.22 4.94
C GLU A 188 4.34 -29.22 4.90
N VAL A 189 4.67 -27.94 4.95
CA VAL A 189 3.72 -26.83 4.89
C VAL A 189 4.04 -25.95 3.70
N ASN A 190 3.03 -25.60 2.89
CA ASN A 190 3.29 -24.92 1.63
C ASN A 190 2.25 -23.84 1.26
N ILE A 191 2.72 -22.80 0.57
CA ILE A 191 1.93 -21.79 -0.11
C ILE A 191 2.45 -21.69 -1.54
N PHE A 192 1.61 -21.98 -2.53
CA PHE A 192 2.00 -21.98 -3.93
C PHE A 192 1.11 -21.09 -4.81
N ASN A 193 1.62 -20.77 -6.00
CA ASN A 193 0.86 -20.13 -7.07
C ASN A 193 0.19 -18.82 -6.63
N VAL A 194 0.91 -17.97 -5.89
CA VAL A 194 0.34 -16.70 -5.42
C VAL A 194 0.00 -15.80 -6.60
N GLU A 195 -1.29 -15.52 -6.73
CA GLU A 195 -1.91 -14.60 -7.68
C GLU A 195 -2.66 -13.49 -6.94
N SER A 196 -2.78 -12.32 -7.56
CA SER A 196 -3.56 -11.23 -6.99
C SER A 196 -4.28 -10.42 -8.06
N ARG A 197 -5.38 -9.78 -7.66
CA ARG A 197 -6.11 -8.84 -8.51
C ARG A 197 -6.82 -7.79 -7.67
N PHE A 198 -7.11 -6.64 -8.29
CA PHE A 198 -8.00 -5.64 -7.72
C PHE A 198 -9.41 -5.76 -8.31
N VAL A 199 -10.43 -5.67 -7.46
CA VAL A 199 -11.83 -5.61 -7.87
C VAL A 199 -12.49 -4.34 -7.37
N LYS A 200 -13.31 -3.69 -8.20
CA LYS A 200 -14.10 -2.53 -7.78
C LYS A 200 -15.24 -2.98 -6.89
N LEU A 201 -15.33 -2.40 -5.70
CA LEU A 201 -16.42 -2.65 -4.77
C LEU A 201 -17.51 -1.59 -4.99
N LYS A 202 -18.77 -2.03 -4.88
CA LYS A 202 -19.96 -1.16 -5.04
C LYS A 202 -20.26 -0.39 -3.77
#